data_AF-A0A6I5CHX5-F1
#
_entry.id   AF-A0A6I5CHX5-F1
#
_cell.length_a   1.000
_cell.length_b   1.000
_cell.length_c   1.000
_cell.angle_alpha   90.00
_cell.angle_beta   90.00
_cell.angle_gamma   90.00
#
_symmetry.space_group_name_H-M   'P 1'
#
loop_
_entity.id
_entity.type
_entity.pdbx_description
1 polymer ?
#
loop_
_entity_poly.entity_id
_entity_poly.type
_entity_poly.pdbx_seq_one_letter_code
_entity_poly.pdbx_strand_id
1 'polypeptide(L)' 'ELLERSVNGTPGLVARRAGVVLTVAAFDVHDGHVTRIWAVRNPEKLRPWAEAG' A
#
# COMPACT_ATOMS: atom_id res chain seq x y z
N GLU A 1 -9.22 -8.71 4.51
CA GLU A 1 -8.75 -7.86 5.63
C GLU A 1 -8.21 -6.55 5.08
N LEU A 2 -8.35 -5.48 5.87
CA LEU A 2 -7.77 -4.17 5.59
C LEU A 2 -6.86 -3.83 6.77
N LEU A 3 -5.60 -3.50 6.49
CA LEU A 3 -4.56 -3.32 7.51
C LEU A 3 -3.90 -1.95 7.34
N GLU A 4 -3.72 -1.22 8.44
CA GLU A 4 -2.86 -0.03 8.48
C GLU A 4 -1.39 -0.44 8.51
N ARG A 5 -0.61 0.00 7.51
CA ARG A 5 0.82 -0.28 7.39
C ARG A 5 1.51 0.87 6.68
N SER A 6 2.78 1.11 7.00
CA SER A 6 3.57 2.02 6.19
C SER A 6 3.77 1.44 4.79
N VAL A 7 3.56 2.28 3.76
CA VAL A 7 3.81 1.95 2.36
C VAL A 7 4.85 2.94 1.85
N ASN A 8 6.02 2.43 1.44
CA ASN A 8 7.15 3.24 0.99
C ASN A 8 7.53 4.40 1.95
N GLY A 9 7.45 4.17 3.27
CA GLY A 9 7.81 5.17 4.29
C GLY A 9 6.70 6.17 4.63
N THR A 10 5.52 6.07 4.02
CA THR A 10 4.36 6.94 4.27
C THR A 10 3.22 6.19 4.96
N PRO A 11 2.26 6.87 5.60
CA PRO A 11 1.03 6.23 6.08
C PRO A 11 0.32 5.49 4.94
N GLY A 12 -0.24 4.32 5.23
CA GLY A 12 -0.81 3.48 4.19
C GLY A 12 -1.80 2.43 4.67
N LEU A 13 -2.51 1.87 3.69
CA LEU A 13 -3.46 0.78 3.87
C LEU A 13 -3.10 -0.37 2.94
N VAL A 14 -3.22 -1.59 3.44
CA VAL A 14 -3.01 -2.83 2.69
C VAL A 14 -4.28 -3.66 2.76
N ALA A 15 -4.93 -3.87 1.61
CA ALA A 15 -6.06 -4.77 1.50
C ALA A 15 -5.59 -6.15 1.05
N ARG A 16 -5.97 -7.19 1.81
CA ARG A 16 -5.63 -8.58 1.51
C ARG A 16 -6.87 -9.45 1.44
N ARG A 17 -6.83 -10.46 0.58
CA ARG A 17 -7.86 -11.50 0.47
C ARG A 17 -7.17 -12.86 0.47
N ALA A 18 -7.56 -13.74 1.39
CA ALA A 18 -6.95 -15.07 1.55
C ALA A 18 -5.40 -15.01 1.60
N GLY A 19 -4.86 -14.05 2.35
CA GLY A 19 -3.40 -13.84 2.49
C GLY A 19 -2.72 -13.09 1.33
N VAL A 20 -3.39 -12.94 0.19
CA VAL A 20 -2.83 -12.24 -0.99
C VAL A 20 -3.08 -10.75 -0.90
N VAL A 21 -2.03 -9.94 -1.07
CA VAL A 21 -2.16 -8.48 -1.17
C VAL A 21 -2.81 -8.11 -2.51
N LEU A 22 -3.98 -7.49 -2.44
CA LEU A 22 -4.72 -7.06 -3.63
C LEU A 22 -4.60 -5.57 -3.89
N THR A 23 -4.42 -4.76 -2.84
CA THR A 23 -4.32 -3.31 -2.96
C THR A 23 -3.41 -2.76 -1.90
N VAL A 24 -2.57 -1.81 -2.30
CA VAL A 24 -1.89 -0.90 -1.37
C VAL A 24 -2.35 0.52 -1.67
N ALA A 25 -2.54 1.32 -0.63
CA ALA A 25 -2.73 2.75 -0.72
C ALA A 25 -1.71 3.46 0.16
N ALA A 26 -1.11 4.52 -0.35
CA ALA A 26 -0.22 5.43 0.37
C ALA A 26 -0.87 6.82 0.44
N PHE A 27 -0.65 7.52 1.55
CA PHE A 27 -1.24 8.82 1.81
C PHE A 27 -0.15 9.85 2.11
N ASP A 28 -0.21 10.98 1.42
CA ASP A 28 0.48 12.20 1.82
C ASP A 28 -0.44 12.96 2.77
N VAL A 29 0.05 13.30 3.96
CA VAL A 29 -0.74 13.96 5.00
C VAL A 29 -0.04 15.25 5.41
N HIS A 30 -0.76 16.37 5.31
CA HIS A 30 -0.30 17.68 5.74
C HIS A 30 -1.34 18.29 6.69
N ASP A 31 -0.90 18.77 7.85
CA ASP A 31 -1.76 19.34 8.89
C ASP A 31 -2.97 18.47 9.28
N GLY A 32 -2.78 17.15 9.30
CA GLY A 32 -3.84 16.18 9.64
C GLY A 32 -4.81 15.87 8.49
N HIS A 33 -4.62 16.46 7.30
CA HIS A 33 -5.44 16.23 6.12
C HIS A 33 -4.69 15.44 5.06
N VAL A 34 -5.37 14.49 4.42
CA VAL A 34 -4.84 13.76 3.27
C VAL A 34 -4.82 14.70 2.06
N THR A 35 -3.64 14.97 1.52
CA THR A 35 -3.44 15.85 0.35
C THR A 35 -3.25 15.05 -0.93
N ARG A 36 -2.73 13.82 -0.83
CA ARG A 36 -2.57 12.90 -1.97
C ARG A 36 -2.83 11.46 -1.58
N ILE A 37 -3.34 10.71 -2.55
CA ILE A 37 -3.59 9.27 -2.43
C ILE A 37 -2.99 8.59 -3.66
N TRP A 38 -2.13 7.60 -3.43
CA TRP A 38 -1.68 6.67 -4.47
C TRP A 38 -2.22 5.30 -4.15
N ALA A 39 -2.89 4.66 -5.11
CA ALA A 39 -3.42 3.31 -4.93
C ALA A 39 -3.05 2.43 -6.11
N VAL A 40 -2.57 1.22 -5.81
CA VAL A 40 -2.31 0.17 -6.80
C VAL A 40 -3.14 -1.03 -6.42
N ARG A 41 -4.06 -1.44 -7.30
CA ARG A 41 -4.90 -2.63 -7.10
C ARG A 41 -4.53 -3.83 -7.98
N ASN A 42 -3.31 -3.83 -8.51
CA ASN A 42 -2.84 -4.85 -9.43
C ASN A 42 -1.86 -5.77 -8.69
N PRO A 43 -2.26 -6.96 -8.23
CA PRO A 43 -1.44 -7.80 -7.37
C PRO A 43 -0.07 -8.12 -7.97
N GLU A 44 -0.01 -8.27 -9.30
CA GLU A 44 1.22 -8.54 -10.01
C GLU A 44 2.23 -7.39 -9.95
N LYS A 45 1.77 -6.16 -9.79
CA LYS A 45 2.60 -4.95 -9.61
C LYS A 45 3.07 -4.76 -8.17
N LEU A 46 2.50 -5.50 -7.22
CA LEU A 46 2.84 -5.45 -5.80
C LEU A 46 3.89 -6.48 -5.39
N ARG A 47 4.33 -7.31 -6.34
CA ARG A 47 5.43 -8.24 -6.12
C ARG A 47 6.75 -7.46 -6.01
N PRO A 48 7.69 -7.90 -5.15
CA PRO A 48 9.04 -7.35 -5.14
C PRO A 48 9.64 -7.33 -6.54
N TRP A 49 10.24 -6.21 -6.93
CA TRP A 49 10.87 -6.08 -8.25
C TRP A 49 12.21 -6.83 -8.35
N ALA A 50 12.85 -7.07 -7.21
CA ALA A 50 14.01 -7.94 -7.11
C ALA A 50 13.63 -9.17 -6.29
N GLU A 51 13.90 -10.37 -6.81
CA GLU A 51 14.04 -11.54 -5.95
C GLU A 51 15.20 -11.25 -5.00
N ALA A 52 14.98 -11.40 -3.69
CA ALA A 52 16.10 -11.42 -2.76
C ALA A 52 16.96 -12.63 -3.14
N GLY A 53 18.10 -12.37 -3.78
CA GLY A 53 19.17 -13.34 -3.94
C GLY A 53 19.77 -13.73 -2.60
#